data_AF-A0A7J4K7R0-F1
#
_entry.id   AF-A0A7J4K7R0-F1
#
_cell.length_a   1.000
_cell.length_b   1.000
_cell.length_c   1.000
_cell.angle_alpha   90.00
_cell.angle_beta   90.00
_cell.angle_gamma   90.00
#
_symmetry.space_group_name_H-M   'P 1'
#
loop_
_entity.id
_entity.type
_entity.pdbx_description
1 polymer ?
#
loop_
_entity_poly.entity_id
_entity_poly.type
_entity_poly.pdbx_seq_one_letter_code
_entity_poly.pdbx_strand_id
1 'polypeptide(L)'
;MKTKNFFITLSLEIIFTFFIIGILFYSREKTSGYIISIQEFSPELSKLQEELGKSNLTSYDQSAVQDKLNTIEKTLDSALLLNKYIVPISIILLSLLFYFLIWKFTNNISIKNFLLFSLVPLSLLFITVISFLNYLAFIYLGLDSDNFYFLISFIILLIISYYLSLVSLSYKNNSFTDSLKFSFKNFKHLILQFILILISNIILLSLILVIFVLSYAEYSIVIPSIILLVLLVIINIQRFYFVKKVNRH
;
A
#
# COMPACT_ATOMS: atom_id res chain seq x y z
N MET A 1 -27.13 -3.76 6.24
CA MET A 1 -26.68 -3.55 4.85
C MET A 1 -27.67 -4.25 3.92
N LYS A 2 -28.15 -3.59 2.86
CA LYS A 2 -29.06 -4.19 1.86
C LYS A 2 -28.24 -5.03 0.86
N THR A 3 -28.83 -6.05 0.26
CA THR A 3 -28.16 -6.92 -0.74
C THR A 3 -27.58 -6.12 -1.91
N LYS A 4 -28.28 -5.07 -2.35
CA LYS A 4 -27.76 -4.13 -3.37
C LYS A 4 -26.41 -3.50 -2.98
N ASN A 5 -26.25 -3.14 -1.71
CA ASN A 5 -25.01 -2.51 -1.24
C ASN A 5 -23.86 -3.50 -1.21
N PHE A 6 -24.13 -4.80 -1.01
CA PHE A 6 -23.11 -5.86 -1.07
C PHE A 6 -22.49 -5.98 -2.45
N PHE A 7 -23.30 -6.02 -3.50
CA PHE A 7 -22.77 -6.07 -4.86
C PHE A 7 -22.00 -4.80 -5.23
N ILE A 8 -22.48 -3.62 -4.79
CA ILE A 8 -21.75 -2.36 -5.01
C ILE A 8 -20.39 -2.37 -4.31
N THR A 9 -20.30 -2.80 -3.04
CA THR A 9 -19.02 -2.84 -2.33
C THR A 9 -18.06 -3.86 -2.94
N LEU A 10 -18.57 -5.01 -3.37
CA LEU A 10 -17.76 -6.02 -4.07
C LEU A 10 -17.21 -5.49 -5.40
N SER A 11 -18.05 -4.84 -6.21
CA SER A 11 -17.60 -4.23 -7.47
C SER A 11 -16.55 -3.13 -7.22
N LEU A 12 -16.74 -2.29 -6.20
CA LEU A 12 -15.77 -1.26 -5.84
C LEU A 12 -14.43 -1.87 -5.42
N GLU A 13 -14.42 -2.98 -4.68
CA GLU A 13 -13.18 -3.66 -4.31
C GLU A 13 -12.48 -4.29 -5.50
N ILE A 14 -13.22 -4.94 -6.41
CA ILE A 14 -12.65 -5.49 -7.64
C ILE A 14 -11.98 -4.38 -8.45
N ILE A 15 -12.69 -3.25 -8.66
CA ILE A 15 -12.17 -2.09 -9.38
C ILE A 15 -10.92 -1.53 -8.67
N PHE A 16 -10.97 -1.37 -7.34
CA PHE A 16 -9.82 -0.92 -6.54
C PHE A 16 -8.59 -1.81 -6.73
N THR A 17 -8.77 -3.13 -6.63
CA THR A 17 -7.70 -4.11 -6.81
C THR A 17 -7.10 -4.03 -8.22
N PHE A 18 -7.94 -3.87 -9.26
CA PHE A 18 -7.45 -3.65 -10.63
C PHE A 18 -6.62 -2.37 -10.75
N PHE A 19 -7.05 -1.26 -10.14
CA PHE A 19 -6.26 -0.02 -10.13
C PHE A 19 -4.91 -0.17 -9.41
N ILE A 20 -4.88 -0.87 -8.27
CA ILE A 20 -3.62 -1.15 -7.55
C ILE A 20 -2.67 -1.97 -8.43
N ILE A 21 -3.15 -3.06 -9.01
CA ILE A 21 -2.35 -3.91 -9.91
C ILE A 21 -1.86 -3.06 -11.10
N GLY A 22 -2.72 -2.27 -11.73
CA GLY A 22 -2.36 -1.39 -12.84
C GLY A 22 -1.26 -0.38 -12.49
N ILE A 23 -1.32 0.25 -11.31
CA ILE A 23 -0.27 1.16 -10.83
C ILE A 23 1.05 0.42 -10.63
N LEU A 24 1.02 -0.78 -10.05
CA LEU A 24 2.23 -1.57 -9.84
C LEU A 24 2.87 -1.99 -11.16
N PHE A 25 2.07 -2.39 -12.16
CA PHE A 25 2.56 -2.69 -13.50
C PHE A 25 3.14 -1.46 -14.20
N TYR A 26 2.44 -0.33 -14.16
CA TYR A 26 2.93 0.93 -14.72
C TYR A 26 4.26 1.36 -14.08
N SER A 27 4.36 1.25 -12.75
CA SER A 27 5.60 1.56 -12.03
C SER A 27 6.74 0.65 -12.45
N ARG A 28 6.48 -0.65 -12.62
CA ARG A 28 7.47 -1.61 -13.11
C ARG A 28 7.98 -1.23 -14.49
N GLU A 29 7.09 -0.96 -15.43
CA GLU A 29 7.45 -0.62 -16.82
C GLU A 29 8.33 0.64 -16.86
N LYS A 30 7.91 1.69 -16.15
CA LYS A 30 8.70 2.93 -16.07
C LYS A 30 10.03 2.75 -15.36
N THR A 31 10.06 2.02 -14.25
CA THR A 31 11.31 1.76 -13.51
C THR A 31 12.29 0.93 -14.34
N SER A 32 11.80 -0.08 -15.06
CA SER A 32 12.63 -0.86 -15.99
C SER A 32 13.19 0.02 -17.10
N GLY A 33 12.39 0.92 -17.67
CA GLY A 33 12.85 1.88 -18.68
C GLY A 33 13.97 2.79 -18.16
N TYR A 34 13.84 3.28 -16.92
CA TYR A 34 14.90 4.06 -16.27
C TYR A 34 16.17 3.24 -16.04
N ILE A 35 16.06 1.99 -15.57
CA ILE A 35 17.22 1.11 -15.36
C ILE A 35 17.94 0.84 -16.67
N ILE A 36 17.21 0.52 -17.74
CA ILE A 36 17.79 0.31 -19.08
C ILE A 36 18.50 1.58 -19.55
N SER A 37 17.86 2.75 -19.41
CA SER A 37 18.49 4.03 -19.78
C SER A 37 19.80 4.24 -19.01
N ILE A 38 19.81 4.02 -17.69
CA ILE A 38 21.02 4.13 -16.86
C ILE A 38 22.10 3.13 -17.32
N GLN A 39 21.72 1.89 -17.65
CA GLN A 39 22.64 0.88 -18.16
C GLN A 39 23.21 1.22 -19.53
N GLU A 40 22.43 1.83 -20.43
CA GLU A 40 22.90 2.30 -21.74
C GLU A 40 23.97 3.40 -21.63
N PHE A 41 23.93 4.22 -20.56
CA PHE A 41 24.97 5.21 -20.29
C PHE A 41 26.21 4.65 -19.58
N SER A 42 26.14 3.44 -19.00
CA SER A 42 27.25 2.85 -18.24
C SER A 42 28.53 2.61 -19.07
N PRO A 43 28.47 2.06 -20.30
CA PRO A 43 29.67 1.89 -21.15
C PRO A 43 30.29 3.23 -21.53
N GLU A 44 29.47 4.25 -21.77
CA GLU A 44 29.93 5.58 -22.12
C GLU A 44 30.60 6.26 -20.93
N LEU A 45 30.03 6.17 -19.73
CA LEU A 45 30.64 6.67 -18.50
C LEU A 45 31.99 5.98 -18.21
N SER A 46 32.09 4.66 -18.42
CA SER A 46 33.36 3.94 -18.23
C SER A 46 34.43 4.38 -19.22
N LYS A 47 34.08 4.58 -20.50
CA LYS A 47 35.00 5.14 -21.50
C LYS A 47 35.42 6.56 -21.15
N LEU A 48 34.47 7.39 -20.74
CA LEU A 48 34.72 8.76 -20.29
C LEU A 48 35.60 8.81 -19.04
N GLN A 49 35.42 7.93 -18.06
CA GLN A 49 36.30 7.81 -16.90
C GLN A 49 37.73 7.43 -17.29
N GLU A 50 37.88 6.55 -18.29
CA GLU A 50 39.17 6.13 -18.80
C GLU A 50 39.88 7.24 -19.60
N GLU A 51 39.12 8.07 -20.33
CA GLU A 51 39.60 9.25 -21.05
C GLU A 51 39.94 10.40 -20.09
N LEU A 52 39.11 10.64 -19.06
CA LEU A 52 39.38 11.62 -17.99
C LEU A 52 40.67 11.28 -17.21
N GLY A 53 41.03 10.00 -17.10
CA GLY A 53 42.26 9.52 -16.45
C GLY A 53 43.53 9.67 -17.30
N LYS A 54 43.41 9.97 -18.60
CA LYS A 54 44.52 10.18 -19.54
C LYS A 54 44.62 11.69 -19.80
N SER A 55 45.48 12.35 -19.02
CA SER A 55 45.65 13.81 -18.92
C SER A 55 45.71 14.56 -20.26
N ASN A 56 44.58 15.10 -20.71
CA ASN A 56 44.38 16.40 -21.38
C ASN A 56 42.95 16.46 -21.94
N LEU A 57 42.00 16.92 -21.12
CA LEU A 57 40.62 17.13 -21.56
C LEU A 57 40.50 18.54 -22.14
N THR A 58 39.86 18.65 -23.31
CA THR A 58 39.40 19.95 -23.77
C THR A 58 38.19 20.39 -22.95
N SER A 59 37.92 21.70 -22.90
CA SER A 59 36.70 22.24 -22.28
C SER A 59 35.42 21.68 -22.91
N TYR A 60 35.48 21.28 -24.18
CA TYR A 60 34.39 20.60 -24.89
C TYR A 60 34.09 19.22 -24.31
N ASP A 61 35.14 18.41 -24.06
CA ASP A 61 34.98 17.07 -23.48
C ASP A 61 34.39 17.14 -22.08
N GLN A 62 34.84 18.09 -21.26
CA GLN A 62 34.29 18.33 -19.91
C GLN A 62 32.80 18.72 -19.94
N SER A 63 32.39 19.58 -20.86
CA SER A 63 30.98 19.95 -21.03
C SER A 63 30.12 18.75 -21.43
N ALA A 64 30.60 17.93 -22.37
CA ALA A 64 29.89 16.74 -22.81
C ALA A 64 29.74 15.69 -21.68
N VAL A 65 30.77 15.53 -20.83
CA VAL A 65 30.68 14.69 -19.62
C VAL A 65 29.60 15.22 -18.69
N GLN A 66 29.63 16.52 -18.41
CA GLN A 66 28.72 17.16 -17.47
C GLN A 66 27.27 17.03 -17.95
N ASP A 67 27.00 17.22 -19.23
CA ASP A 67 25.66 17.08 -19.80
C ASP A 67 25.13 15.64 -19.71
N LYS A 68 26.00 14.64 -19.90
CA LYS A 68 25.64 13.22 -19.71
C LYS A 68 25.39 12.88 -18.25
N LEU A 69 26.26 13.32 -17.33
CA LEU A 69 26.05 13.14 -15.89
C LEU A 69 24.74 13.80 -15.43
N ASN A 70 24.48 15.03 -15.87
CA ASN A 70 23.23 15.75 -15.60
C ASN A 70 22.01 14.97 -16.13
N THR A 71 22.13 14.28 -17.27
CA THR A 71 21.05 13.47 -17.85
C THR A 71 20.80 12.20 -17.03
N ILE A 72 21.85 11.53 -16.57
CA ILE A 72 21.75 10.35 -15.70
C ILE A 72 21.17 10.73 -14.34
N GLU A 73 21.65 11.82 -13.74
CA GLU A 73 21.14 12.36 -12.49
C GLU A 73 19.65 12.68 -12.60
N LYS A 74 19.22 13.38 -13.65
CA LYS A 74 17.79 13.63 -13.92
C LYS A 74 16.97 12.34 -14.09
N THR A 75 17.53 11.33 -14.74
CA THR A 75 16.86 10.04 -14.95
C THR A 75 16.70 9.29 -13.62
N LEU A 76 17.75 9.32 -12.79
CA LEU A 76 17.78 8.68 -11.47
C LEU A 76 16.84 9.40 -10.50
N ASP A 77 16.83 10.73 -10.50
CA ASP A 77 15.88 11.55 -9.75
C ASP A 77 14.44 11.29 -10.17
N SER A 78 14.18 11.13 -11.48
CA SER A 78 12.86 10.78 -11.99
C SER A 78 12.41 9.39 -11.54
N ALA A 79 13.32 8.41 -11.54
CA ALA A 79 13.07 7.05 -11.06
C ALA A 79 12.81 7.03 -9.54
N LEU A 80 13.60 7.77 -8.77
CA LEU A 80 13.40 7.94 -7.33
C LEU A 80 12.09 8.65 -7.05
N LEU A 81 11.76 9.72 -7.77
CA LEU A 81 10.52 10.48 -7.57
C LEU A 81 9.28 9.62 -7.82
N LEU A 82 9.31 8.80 -8.88
CA LEU A 82 8.24 7.85 -9.18
C LEU A 82 8.02 6.84 -8.03
N ASN A 83 9.08 6.13 -7.63
CA ASN A 83 8.98 5.01 -6.70
C ASN A 83 8.86 5.46 -5.23
N LYS A 84 9.51 6.56 -4.84
CA LYS A 84 9.53 7.06 -3.47
C LYS A 84 8.30 7.91 -3.13
N TYR A 85 7.76 8.66 -4.10
CA TYR A 85 6.68 9.61 -3.85
C TYR A 85 5.42 9.31 -4.64
N ILE A 86 5.48 9.28 -5.98
CA ILE A 86 4.26 9.19 -6.81
C ILE A 86 3.48 7.90 -6.54
N VAL A 87 4.14 6.75 -6.55
CA VAL A 87 3.47 5.45 -6.38
C VAL A 87 2.84 5.31 -5.00
N PRO A 88 3.56 5.54 -3.88
CA PRO A 88 2.95 5.51 -2.54
C PRO A 88 1.79 6.49 -2.39
N ILE A 89 1.93 7.73 -2.86
CA ILE A 89 0.87 8.74 -2.78
C ILE A 89 -0.36 8.32 -3.59
N SER A 90 -0.17 7.80 -4.79
CA SER A 90 -1.27 7.34 -5.66
C SER A 90 -2.04 6.19 -5.02
N ILE A 91 -1.33 5.22 -4.42
CA ILE A 91 -1.93 4.11 -3.68
C ILE A 91 -2.73 4.62 -2.49
N ILE A 92 -2.20 5.59 -1.73
CA ILE A 92 -2.89 6.19 -0.57
C ILE A 92 -4.17 6.91 -1.00
N LEU A 93 -4.09 7.75 -2.03
CA LEU A 93 -5.24 8.51 -2.54
C LEU A 93 -6.35 7.59 -3.04
N LEU A 94 -5.99 6.55 -3.79
CA LEU A 94 -6.95 5.53 -4.22
C LEU A 94 -7.54 4.76 -3.04
N SER A 95 -6.71 4.36 -2.08
CA SER A 95 -7.18 3.65 -0.88
C SER A 95 -8.18 4.48 -0.11
N LEU A 96 -7.90 5.78 0.11
CA LEU A 96 -8.81 6.72 0.75
C LEU A 96 -10.13 6.85 -0.02
N LEU A 97 -10.06 7.04 -1.34
CA LEU A 97 -11.22 7.20 -2.20
C LEU A 97 -12.13 5.96 -2.18
N PHE A 98 -11.57 4.78 -2.45
CA PHE A 98 -12.35 3.54 -2.50
C PHE A 98 -12.85 3.10 -1.13
N TYR A 99 -12.03 3.24 -0.09
CA TYR A 99 -12.47 2.93 1.27
C TYR A 99 -13.61 3.86 1.71
N PHE A 100 -13.54 5.15 1.36
CA PHE A 100 -14.65 6.09 1.58
C PHE A 100 -15.92 5.65 0.86
N LEU A 101 -15.82 5.34 -0.45
CA LEU A 101 -16.98 4.90 -1.24
C LEU A 101 -17.62 3.64 -0.66
N ILE A 102 -16.80 2.64 -0.30
CA ILE A 102 -17.27 1.41 0.34
C ILE A 102 -18.08 1.72 1.60
N TRP A 103 -17.57 2.56 2.50
CA TRP A 103 -18.27 2.91 3.75
C TRP A 103 -19.47 3.82 3.52
N LYS A 104 -19.41 4.69 2.50
CA LYS A 104 -20.53 5.53 2.07
C LYS A 104 -21.71 4.67 1.62
N PHE A 105 -21.47 3.64 0.82
CA PHE A 105 -22.54 2.73 0.39
C PHE A 105 -22.94 1.73 1.47
N THR A 106 -22.05 1.38 2.39
CA THR A 106 -22.34 0.45 3.49
C THR A 106 -23.27 1.08 4.53
N ASN A 107 -22.89 2.25 5.06
CA ASN A 107 -23.54 2.89 6.22
C ASN A 107 -23.89 4.38 6.03
N ASN A 108 -23.75 4.93 4.82
CA ASN A 108 -24.01 6.36 4.53
C ASN A 108 -23.20 7.33 5.41
N ILE A 109 -21.94 6.98 5.71
CA ILE A 109 -21.09 7.82 6.55
C ILE A 109 -20.82 9.19 5.88
N SER A 110 -20.66 10.24 6.69
CA SER A 110 -20.20 11.54 6.23
C SER A 110 -18.68 11.53 6.00
N ILE A 111 -18.19 12.38 5.11
CA ILE A 111 -16.74 12.46 4.84
C ILE A 111 -15.95 12.91 6.07
N LYS A 112 -16.51 13.81 6.89
CA LYS A 112 -15.92 14.26 8.16
C LYS A 112 -15.70 13.09 9.11
N ASN A 113 -16.72 12.25 9.29
CA ASN A 113 -16.61 11.09 10.20
C ASN A 113 -15.67 10.03 9.62
N PHE A 114 -15.74 9.79 8.32
CA PHE A 114 -14.82 8.87 7.65
C PHE A 114 -13.35 9.26 7.88
N LEU A 115 -13.00 10.53 7.66
CA LEU A 115 -11.64 11.04 7.87
C LEU A 115 -11.23 10.88 9.33
N LEU A 116 -12.09 11.28 10.27
CA LEU A 116 -11.82 11.19 11.70
C LEU A 116 -11.52 9.75 12.16
N PHE A 117 -12.27 8.77 11.64
CA PHE A 117 -12.09 7.36 12.02
C PHE A 117 -11.01 6.63 11.21
N SER A 118 -10.63 7.12 10.03
CA SER A 118 -9.72 6.39 9.12
C SER A 118 -8.30 6.94 9.10
N LEU A 119 -8.09 8.21 9.47
CA LEU A 119 -6.78 8.86 9.34
C LEU A 119 -5.72 8.22 10.25
N VAL A 120 -6.05 7.94 11.51
CA VAL A 120 -5.13 7.30 12.46
C VAL A 120 -4.66 5.91 12.00
N PRO A 121 -5.54 4.94 11.69
CA PRO A 121 -5.10 3.63 11.24
C PRO A 121 -4.36 3.69 9.89
N LEU A 122 -4.69 4.64 9.00
CA LEU A 122 -3.95 4.83 7.75
C LEU A 122 -2.53 5.35 7.99
N SER A 123 -2.36 6.34 8.86
CA SER A 123 -1.03 6.84 9.23
C SER A 123 -0.19 5.76 9.90
N LEU A 124 -0.79 4.98 10.81
CA LEU A 124 -0.12 3.86 11.45
C LEU A 124 0.26 2.77 10.44
N LEU A 125 -0.60 2.47 9.47
CA LEU A 125 -0.29 1.51 8.40
C LEU A 125 0.96 1.95 7.64
N PHE A 126 1.05 3.23 7.27
CA PHE A 126 2.19 3.77 6.55
C PHE A 126 3.49 3.70 7.36
N ILE A 127 3.44 4.09 8.63
CA ILE A 127 4.59 4.02 9.53
C ILE A 127 5.03 2.56 9.71
N THR A 128 4.09 1.64 9.90
CA THR A 128 4.39 0.20 10.00
C THR A 128 5.09 -0.32 8.74
N VAL A 129 4.62 0.08 7.55
CA VAL A 129 5.26 -0.34 6.28
C VAL A 129 6.69 0.20 6.18
N ILE A 130 6.94 1.47 6.50
CA ILE A 130 8.29 2.04 6.51
C ILE A 130 9.18 1.32 7.52
N SER A 131 8.71 1.15 8.75
CA SER A 131 9.45 0.45 9.81
C SER A 131 9.76 -0.99 9.42
N PHE A 132 8.85 -1.67 8.74
CA PHE A 132 9.04 -3.03 8.24
C PHE A 132 10.11 -3.10 7.14
N LEU A 133 10.06 -2.19 6.17
CA LEU A 133 11.07 -2.11 5.11
C LEU A 133 12.46 -1.80 5.67
N ASN A 134 12.55 -0.86 6.61
CA ASN A 134 13.81 -0.57 7.29
C ASN A 134 14.33 -1.79 8.05
N TYR A 135 13.46 -2.49 8.78
CA TYR A 135 13.81 -3.72 9.48
C TYR A 135 14.36 -4.80 8.53
N LEU A 136 13.71 -5.02 7.38
CA LEU A 136 14.21 -5.94 6.35
C LEU A 136 15.58 -5.52 5.80
N ALA A 137 15.79 -4.23 5.56
CA ALA A 137 17.08 -3.71 5.11
C ALA A 137 18.19 -3.93 6.14
N PHE A 138 17.93 -3.70 7.43
CA PHE A 138 18.88 -3.96 8.52
C PHE A 138 19.25 -5.44 8.62
N ILE A 139 18.26 -6.34 8.54
CA ILE A 139 18.50 -7.80 8.50
C ILE A 139 19.39 -8.15 7.31
N TYR A 140 19.06 -7.65 6.12
CA TYR A 140 19.80 -7.96 4.89
C TYR A 140 21.25 -7.49 4.97
N LEU A 141 21.50 -6.33 5.59
CA LEU A 141 22.84 -5.77 5.79
C LEU A 141 23.59 -6.35 6.99
N GLY A 142 22.99 -7.28 7.76
CA GLY A 142 23.62 -7.92 8.91
C GLY A 142 23.87 -6.96 10.09
N LEU A 143 23.07 -5.90 10.21
CA LEU A 143 23.18 -4.91 11.28
C LEU A 143 22.24 -5.26 12.44
N ASP A 144 22.71 -5.14 13.69
CA ASP A 144 21.88 -5.32 14.87
C ASP A 144 20.75 -4.27 14.89
N SER A 145 19.52 -4.73 15.16
CA SER A 145 18.31 -3.92 15.01
C SER A 145 17.50 -3.88 16.31
N ASP A 146 17.65 -2.78 17.06
CA ASP A 146 16.69 -2.38 18.13
C ASP A 146 15.29 -2.04 17.56
N ASN A 147 15.19 -1.88 16.24
CA ASN A 147 13.98 -1.51 15.52
C ASN A 147 12.88 -2.58 15.52
N PHE A 148 13.16 -3.80 15.97
CA PHE A 148 12.16 -4.88 16.04
C PHE A 148 11.04 -4.57 17.03
N TYR A 149 11.38 -4.10 18.24
CA TYR A 149 10.38 -3.74 19.25
C TYR A 149 9.53 -2.54 18.80
N PHE A 150 10.15 -1.58 18.12
CA PHE A 150 9.47 -0.43 17.53
C PHE A 150 8.46 -0.88 16.47
N LEU A 151 8.85 -1.77 15.54
CA LEU A 151 7.96 -2.38 14.56
C LEU A 151 6.77 -3.08 15.22
N ILE A 152 7.02 -3.94 16.23
CA ILE A 152 5.95 -4.64 16.95
C ILE A 152 4.96 -3.65 17.60
N SER A 153 5.47 -2.57 18.21
CA SER A 153 4.62 -1.56 18.84
C SER A 153 3.66 -0.91 17.83
N PHE A 154 4.13 -0.60 16.61
CA PHE A 154 3.27 -0.06 15.56
C PHE A 154 2.27 -1.07 15.04
N ILE A 155 2.64 -2.35 14.93
CA ILE A 155 1.72 -3.41 14.55
C ILE A 155 0.58 -3.51 15.58
N ILE A 156 0.90 -3.52 16.87
CA ILE A 156 -0.11 -3.59 17.94
C ILE A 156 -1.02 -2.35 17.89
N LEU A 157 -0.44 -1.15 17.79
CA LEU A 157 -1.21 0.10 17.67
C LEU A 157 -2.09 0.12 16.41
N LEU A 158 -1.60 -0.38 15.29
CA LEU A 158 -2.35 -0.51 14.05
C LEU A 158 -3.54 -1.44 14.23
N ILE A 159 -3.36 -2.60 14.87
CA ILE A 159 -4.46 -3.54 15.13
C ILE A 159 -5.55 -2.89 16.01
N ILE A 160 -5.15 -2.21 17.09
CA ILE A 160 -6.09 -1.55 18.01
C ILE A 160 -6.84 -0.42 17.30
N SER A 161 -6.11 0.47 16.60
CA SER A 161 -6.72 1.61 15.89
C SER A 161 -7.62 1.16 14.75
N TYR A 162 -7.24 0.10 14.03
CA TYR A 162 -8.05 -0.49 12.96
C TYR A 162 -9.35 -1.09 13.52
N TYR A 163 -9.30 -1.77 14.67
CA TYR A 163 -10.51 -2.23 15.35
C TYR A 163 -11.45 -1.09 15.70
N LEU A 164 -10.95 -0.05 16.37
CA LEU A 164 -11.76 1.12 16.76
C LEU A 164 -12.37 1.83 15.55
N SER A 165 -11.59 1.96 14.47
CA SER A 165 -12.04 2.51 13.19
C SER A 165 -13.17 1.67 12.61
N LEU A 166 -12.97 0.36 12.47
CA LEU A 166 -13.95 -0.56 11.88
C LEU A 166 -15.28 -0.53 12.65
N VAL A 167 -15.25 -0.56 13.99
CA VAL A 167 -16.46 -0.47 14.82
C VAL A 167 -17.13 0.89 14.64
N SER A 168 -16.37 1.99 14.68
CA SER A 168 -16.94 3.33 14.60
C SER A 168 -17.54 3.65 13.23
N LEU A 169 -16.92 3.16 12.14
CA LEU A 169 -17.47 3.24 10.79
C LEU A 169 -18.72 2.34 10.63
N SER A 170 -18.83 1.30 11.45
CA SER A 170 -19.95 0.34 11.44
C SER A 170 -21.16 0.78 12.28
N TYR A 171 -20.93 1.58 13.32
CA TYR A 171 -21.91 2.00 14.30
C TYR A 171 -22.76 3.16 13.75
N LYS A 172 -24.08 3.05 13.88
CA LYS A 172 -25.02 4.06 13.35
C LYS A 172 -24.99 5.40 14.08
N ASN A 173 -24.54 5.42 15.33
CA ASN A 173 -24.40 6.68 16.06
C ASN A 173 -23.10 7.37 15.62
N ASN A 174 -23.23 8.63 15.20
CA ASN A 174 -22.14 9.44 14.65
C ASN A 174 -21.26 10.09 15.73
N SER A 175 -21.54 9.86 17.02
CA SER A 175 -20.74 10.36 18.14
C SER A 175 -19.51 9.48 18.39
N PHE A 176 -18.32 10.08 18.33
CA PHE A 176 -17.03 9.41 18.59
C PHE A 176 -16.93 8.81 19.99
N THR A 177 -17.42 9.52 21.00
CA THR A 177 -17.35 9.06 22.40
C THR A 177 -18.25 7.85 22.63
N ASP A 178 -19.43 7.83 22.00
CA ASP A 178 -20.35 6.70 22.08
C ASP A 178 -19.83 5.49 21.30
N SER A 179 -19.23 5.70 20.13
CA SER A 179 -18.64 4.62 19.33
C SER A 179 -17.45 3.98 20.07
N LEU A 180 -16.62 4.77 20.75
CA LEU A 180 -15.54 4.26 21.60
C LEU A 180 -16.09 3.42 22.76
N LYS A 181 -17.03 3.98 23.55
CA LYS A 181 -17.64 3.25 24.68
C LYS A 181 -18.25 1.92 24.22
N PHE A 182 -18.95 1.94 23.08
CA PHE A 182 -19.51 0.74 22.46
C PHE A 182 -18.43 -0.27 22.07
N SER A 183 -17.32 0.19 21.47
CA SER A 183 -16.20 -0.64 21.03
C SER A 183 -15.56 -1.42 22.17
N PHE A 184 -15.37 -0.77 23.32
CA PHE A 184 -14.83 -1.43 24.52
C PHE A 184 -15.85 -2.39 25.15
N LYS A 185 -17.11 -1.93 25.33
CA LYS A 185 -18.16 -2.75 25.96
C LYS A 185 -18.44 -4.05 25.21
N ASN A 186 -18.39 -4.01 23.88
CA ASN A 186 -18.71 -5.16 23.02
C ASN A 186 -17.48 -5.89 22.46
N PHE A 187 -16.28 -5.59 22.94
CA PHE A 187 -15.03 -6.18 22.42
C PHE A 187 -15.08 -7.70 22.33
N LYS A 188 -15.44 -8.38 23.42
CA LYS A 188 -15.53 -9.85 23.47
C LYS A 188 -16.47 -10.43 22.41
N HIS A 189 -17.51 -9.69 22.03
CA HIS A 189 -18.48 -10.14 21.02
C HIS A 189 -18.00 -9.85 19.59
N LEU A 190 -17.22 -8.79 19.37
CA LEU A 190 -16.82 -8.35 18.04
C LEU A 190 -15.44 -8.89 17.60
N ILE A 191 -14.59 -9.27 18.56
CA ILE A 191 -13.18 -9.62 18.31
C ILE A 191 -12.98 -10.75 17.29
N LEU A 192 -13.79 -11.81 17.34
CA LEU A 192 -13.66 -12.93 16.39
C LEU A 192 -13.88 -12.48 14.94
N GLN A 193 -14.93 -11.69 14.70
CA GLN A 193 -15.22 -11.20 13.35
C GLN A 193 -14.17 -10.21 12.86
N PHE A 194 -13.66 -9.38 13.78
CA PHE A 194 -12.54 -8.49 13.49
C PHE A 194 -11.28 -9.27 13.08
N ILE A 195 -10.90 -10.31 13.84
CA ILE A 195 -9.72 -11.14 13.54
C ILE A 195 -9.86 -11.82 12.18
N LEU A 196 -11.05 -12.33 11.84
CA LEU A 196 -11.30 -12.94 10.52
C LEU A 196 -11.09 -11.94 9.37
N ILE A 197 -11.58 -10.71 9.52
CA ILE A 197 -11.36 -9.63 8.54
C ILE A 197 -9.87 -9.30 8.45
N LEU A 198 -9.18 -9.18 9.58
CA LEU A 198 -7.76 -8.85 9.63
C LEU A 198 -6.92 -9.91 8.89
N ILE A 199 -7.13 -11.20 9.22
CA ILE A 199 -6.42 -12.32 8.57
C ILE A 199 -6.71 -12.33 7.07
N SER A 200 -7.97 -12.15 6.66
CA SER A 200 -8.34 -12.17 5.24
C SER A 200 -7.70 -11.01 4.47
N ASN A 201 -7.62 -9.82 5.07
CA ASN A 201 -6.91 -8.68 4.49
C ASN A 201 -5.39 -8.92 4.38
N ILE A 202 -4.77 -9.59 5.37
CA ILE A 202 -3.35 -9.96 5.30
C ILE A 202 -3.13 -10.94 4.14
N ILE A 203 -3.97 -11.98 4.02
CA ILE A 203 -3.89 -12.94 2.90
C ILE A 203 -4.09 -12.21 1.57
N LEU A 204 -5.01 -11.25 1.48
CA LEU A 204 -5.27 -10.46 0.27
C LEU A 204 -4.01 -9.70 -0.16
N LEU A 205 -3.37 -9.01 0.78
CA LEU A 205 -2.14 -8.25 0.52
C LEU A 205 -1.01 -9.17 0.06
N SER A 206 -0.80 -10.29 0.75
CA SER A 206 0.19 -11.30 0.35
C SER A 206 -0.06 -11.83 -1.05
N LEU A 207 -1.32 -12.05 -1.42
CA LEU A 207 -1.68 -12.55 -2.75
C LEU A 207 -1.43 -11.51 -3.85
N ILE A 208 -1.69 -10.23 -3.58
CA ILE A 208 -1.34 -9.12 -4.48
C ILE A 208 0.18 -9.08 -4.71
N LEU A 209 0.98 -9.23 -3.64
CA LEU A 209 2.43 -9.30 -3.75
C LEU A 209 2.90 -10.52 -4.56
N VAL A 210 2.29 -11.68 -4.35
CA VAL A 210 2.60 -12.88 -5.15
C VAL A 210 2.27 -12.66 -6.63
N ILE A 211 1.10 -12.07 -6.94
CA ILE A 211 0.73 -11.71 -8.33
C ILE A 211 1.79 -10.77 -8.93
N PHE A 212 2.22 -9.76 -8.17
CA PHE A 212 3.26 -8.83 -8.62
C PHE A 212 4.60 -9.54 -8.92
N VAL A 213 5.07 -10.41 -8.01
CA VAL A 213 6.32 -11.16 -8.20
C VAL A 213 6.23 -12.12 -9.39
N LEU A 214 5.13 -12.87 -9.52
CA LEU A 214 4.93 -13.79 -10.65
C LEU A 214 4.84 -13.04 -11.98
N SER A 215 4.19 -11.87 -11.99
CA SER A 215 4.15 -10.99 -13.16
C SER A 215 5.54 -10.49 -13.55
N TYR A 216 6.40 -10.23 -12.55
CA TYR A 216 7.78 -9.81 -12.78
C TYR A 216 8.62 -10.94 -13.38
N ALA A 217 8.42 -12.17 -12.91
CA ALA A 217 9.12 -13.37 -13.35
C ALA A 217 8.48 -14.05 -14.57
N GLU A 218 7.54 -13.38 -15.25
CA GLU A 218 6.86 -13.86 -16.47
C GLU A 218 6.14 -15.22 -16.29
N TYR A 219 5.73 -15.54 -15.06
CA TYR A 219 4.93 -16.71 -14.76
C TYR A 219 3.43 -16.44 -14.86
N SER A 220 2.65 -17.51 -15.02
CA SER A 220 1.19 -17.41 -15.05
C SER A 220 0.61 -16.88 -13.73
N ILE A 221 -0.23 -15.85 -13.83
CA ILE A 221 -0.93 -15.22 -12.69
C ILE A 221 -2.40 -15.63 -12.58
N VAL A 222 -2.88 -16.56 -13.42
CA VAL A 222 -4.30 -16.92 -13.53
C VAL A 222 -4.83 -17.49 -12.22
N ILE A 223 -4.15 -18.49 -11.65
CA ILE A 223 -4.58 -19.14 -10.39
C ILE A 223 -4.60 -18.15 -9.21
N PRO A 224 -3.51 -17.39 -8.95
CA PRO A 224 -3.55 -16.33 -7.94
C PRO A 224 -4.70 -15.33 -8.17
N SER A 225 -4.97 -14.93 -9.41
CA SER A 225 -6.06 -13.99 -9.71
C SER A 225 -7.44 -14.54 -9.36
N ILE A 226 -7.68 -15.84 -9.61
CA ILE A 226 -8.94 -16.50 -9.21
C ILE A 226 -9.07 -16.54 -7.69
N ILE A 227 -7.99 -16.91 -6.98
CA ILE A 227 -7.98 -16.94 -5.51
C ILE A 227 -8.25 -15.53 -4.95
N LEU A 228 -7.68 -14.49 -5.57
CA LEU A 228 -7.89 -13.10 -5.20
C LEU A 228 -9.38 -12.72 -5.28
N LEU A 229 -10.07 -13.08 -6.37
CA LEU A 229 -11.49 -12.81 -6.54
C LEU A 229 -12.35 -13.52 -5.49
N VAL A 230 -12.06 -14.79 -5.20
CA VAL A 230 -12.76 -15.55 -4.15
C VAL A 230 -12.56 -14.89 -2.78
N LEU A 231 -11.33 -14.43 -2.50
CA LEU A 231 -11.00 -13.79 -1.24
C LEU A 231 -11.72 -12.43 -1.07
N LEU A 232 -11.86 -11.64 -2.14
CA LEU A 232 -12.65 -10.40 -2.12
C LEU A 232 -14.12 -10.67 -1.76
N VAL A 233 -14.71 -11.75 -2.29
CA VAL A 233 -16.07 -12.17 -1.91
C VAL A 233 -16.14 -12.52 -0.43
N ILE A 234 -15.17 -13.30 0.08
CA ILE A 234 -15.11 -13.68 1.51
C ILE A 234 -14.99 -12.43 2.40
N ILE A 235 -14.11 -11.49 2.05
CA ILE A 235 -13.92 -10.24 2.81
C ILE A 235 -15.22 -9.42 2.86
N ASN A 236 -15.93 -9.28 1.74
CA ASN A 236 -17.23 -8.58 1.73
C ASN A 236 -18.26 -9.28 2.60
N ILE A 237 -18.30 -10.62 2.58
CA ILE A 237 -19.21 -11.40 3.43
C ILE A 237 -18.88 -11.16 4.92
N GLN A 238 -17.61 -11.24 5.30
CA GLN A 238 -17.16 -10.97 6.67
C GLN A 238 -17.50 -9.55 7.11
N ARG A 239 -17.25 -8.54 6.27
CA ARG A 239 -17.62 -7.14 6.55
C ARG A 239 -19.13 -6.98 6.73
N PHE A 240 -19.92 -7.59 5.87
CA PHE A 240 -21.38 -7.58 5.97
C PHE A 240 -21.85 -8.14 7.32
N TYR A 241 -21.30 -9.28 7.74
CA TYR A 241 -21.62 -9.88 9.04
C TYR A 241 -21.14 -9.02 10.22
N PHE A 242 -19.97 -8.41 10.11
CA PHE A 242 -19.45 -7.48 11.12
C PHE A 242 -20.37 -6.29 11.33
N VAL A 243 -20.72 -5.59 10.24
CA VAL A 243 -21.64 -4.44 10.28
C VAL A 243 -23.01 -4.85 10.85
N LYS A 244 -23.52 -6.03 10.47
CA LYS A 244 -24.78 -6.54 11.00
C LYS A 244 -24.69 -6.83 12.50
N LYS A 245 -23.55 -7.34 12.99
CA LYS A 245 -23.35 -7.64 14.42
C LYS A 245 -23.22 -6.37 15.24
N VAL A 246 -22.46 -5.37 14.77
CA VAL A 246 -22.36 -4.06 15.40
C VAL A 246 -23.73 -3.40 15.54
N ASN A 247 -24.57 -3.49 14.50
CA ASN A 247 -25.90 -2.85 14.49
C ASN A 247 -27.01 -3.62 15.22
N ARG A 248 -26.72 -4.80 15.79
CA ARG A 248 -27.68 -5.59 16.59
C ARG A 248 -27.56 -5.33 18.09
N HIS A 249 -26.47 -4.70 18.52
CA HIS A 249 -26.19 -4.32 19.89
C HIS A 249 -26.36 -2.80 20.04
#